data_AF-A0AAD9NTN2-F1
#
_entry.id   AF-A0AAD9NTN2-F1
#
_cell.length_a   1.000
_cell.length_b   1.000
_cell.length_c   1.000
_cell.angle_alpha   90.00
_cell.angle_beta   90.00
_cell.angle_gamma   90.00
#
_symmetry.space_group_name_H-M   'P 1'
#
loop_
_entity.id
_entity.type
_entity.pdbx_description
1 polymer ?
#
loop_
_entity_poly.entity_id
_entity_poly.type
_entity_poly.pdbx_seq_one_letter_code
_entity_poly.pdbx_strand_id
1 'polypeptide(L)'
;MSQHKHFLSSTNICLLIVDRGLLVFQTLCLRQNLITKIENLEHNVLLTELDLYDNQITKIENLDTLVDLEILDLCFNQIRKIEGLESLTKLKKLYFVQNKISVIENVGHLTELRMLEFGSNRIRVIEHLDTLTSLDSLFLGKNKIRLLQNLDSLTNLTVLSVQSNRLIKIENLDGLVNLEQLYLSHNGIEAIEGLDKLAKLTTLDLAGNRISRIQNIGHLTELEEFWFNDNKVDNWQDLDQFQSLKKLETVYLERNPIWQDPSDPTKVNPNYRRKIMLAIPWIKQIDATYCK
;
A
#
# COMPACT_ATOMS: atom_id res chain seq x y z
N MET A 1 20.61 37.66 5.45
CA MET A 1 21.55 37.14 4.43
C MET A 1 21.15 35.70 4.16
N SER A 2 20.62 35.46 2.96
CA SER A 2 20.16 34.18 2.45
C SER A 2 21.35 33.22 2.32
N GLN A 3 21.35 32.10 3.06
CA GLN A 3 22.22 30.97 2.74
C GLN A 3 21.47 30.09 1.73
N HIS A 4 21.67 30.38 0.44
CA HIS A 4 21.38 29.43 -0.61
C HIS A 4 22.32 28.23 -0.45
N LYS A 5 21.81 27.14 0.13
CA LYS A 5 22.36 25.81 -0.17
C LYS A 5 22.10 25.59 -1.66
N HIS A 6 23.12 25.78 -2.49
CA HIS A 6 23.09 25.28 -3.86
C HIS A 6 22.95 23.75 -3.79
N PHE A 7 21.71 23.26 -3.91
CA PHE A 7 21.49 21.89 -4.35
C PHE A 7 21.97 21.86 -5.80
N LEU A 8 23.22 21.43 -6.01
CA LEU A 8 23.71 21.11 -7.34
C LEU A 8 22.96 19.86 -7.80
N SER A 9 21.78 20.04 -8.38
CA SER A 9 21.12 18.98 -9.10
C SER A 9 21.97 18.62 -10.32
N SER A 10 22.26 17.34 -10.50
CA SER A 10 23.11 16.86 -11.58
C SER A 10 22.46 15.66 -12.25
N THR A 11 22.77 15.45 -13.52
CA THR A 11 22.47 14.22 -14.25
C THR A 11 23.52 13.14 -13.97
N ASN A 12 24.72 13.52 -13.52
CA ASN A 12 25.88 12.65 -13.32
C ASN A 12 26.08 12.33 -11.84
N ILE A 13 26.03 11.03 -11.52
CA ILE A 13 26.19 10.48 -10.17
C ILE A 13 27.60 10.72 -9.61
N CYS A 14 28.64 10.60 -10.42
CA CYS A 14 30.03 10.77 -9.97
C CYS A 14 30.27 12.20 -9.45
N LEU A 15 29.73 13.22 -10.14
CA LEU A 15 29.77 14.60 -9.65
C LEU A 15 29.07 14.74 -8.29
N LEU A 16 27.91 14.10 -8.12
CA LEU A 16 27.16 14.13 -6.86
C LEU A 16 27.88 13.42 -5.71
N ILE A 17 28.64 12.36 -6.00
CA ILE A 17 29.43 11.63 -5.00
C ILE A 17 30.67 12.44 -4.60
N VAL A 18 31.41 12.97 -5.59
CA VAL A 18 32.64 13.75 -5.38
C VAL A 18 32.36 15.05 -4.62
N ASP A 19 31.31 15.79 -5.01
CA ASP A 19 30.93 17.04 -4.34
C ASP A 19 30.49 16.83 -2.87
N ARG A 20 30.12 15.60 -2.50
CA ARG A 20 29.69 15.24 -1.14
C ARG A 20 30.78 14.57 -0.30
N GLY A 21 31.99 14.35 -0.84
CA GLY A 21 33.12 13.75 -0.10
C GLY A 21 32.88 12.31 0.35
N LEU A 22 32.03 11.57 -0.36
CA LEU A 22 31.51 10.26 0.05
C LEU A 22 32.38 9.12 -0.51
N LEU A 23 33.45 8.72 0.18
CA LEU A 23 34.39 7.70 -0.34
C LEU A 23 34.13 6.26 0.15
N VAL A 24 33.37 6.04 1.23
CA VAL A 24 32.89 4.71 1.66
C VAL A 24 31.61 4.91 2.47
N PHE A 25 30.47 4.42 1.98
CA PHE A 25 29.19 4.56 2.67
C PHE A 25 28.33 3.31 2.51
N GLN A 26 27.58 2.99 3.56
CA GLN A 26 26.53 1.96 3.54
C GLN A 26 25.22 2.53 2.95
N THR A 27 25.02 3.84 3.00
CA THR A 27 23.81 4.51 2.50
C THR A 27 24.18 5.63 1.52
N LEU A 28 23.57 5.63 0.34
CA LEU A 28 23.67 6.70 -0.66
C LEU A 28 22.30 7.30 -0.95
N CYS A 29 22.17 8.61 -0.70
CA CYS A 29 20.93 9.34 -0.89
C CYS A 29 21.08 10.39 -2.00
N LEU A 30 20.48 10.14 -3.16
CA LEU A 30 20.53 10.98 -4.36
C LEU A 30 19.13 11.48 -4.76
N ARG A 31 18.28 11.75 -3.76
CA ARG A 31 16.92 12.27 -3.98
C ARG A 31 16.91 13.58 -4.76
N GLN A 32 15.87 13.78 -5.58
CA GLN A 32 15.55 15.07 -6.21
C GLN A 32 16.70 15.60 -7.10
N ASN A 33 17.24 14.73 -7.94
CA ASN A 33 18.25 15.07 -8.93
C ASN A 33 17.69 14.91 -10.36
N LEU A 34 18.55 15.10 -11.36
CA LEU A 34 18.19 14.94 -12.76
C LEU A 34 18.80 13.66 -13.34
N ILE A 35 19.07 12.66 -12.50
CA ILE A 35 19.77 11.44 -12.90
C ILE A 35 18.89 10.71 -13.93
N THR A 36 19.42 10.50 -15.13
CA THR A 36 18.74 9.77 -16.21
C THR A 36 19.21 8.33 -16.33
N LYS A 37 20.39 8.04 -15.78
CA LYS A 37 21.08 6.76 -15.88
C LYS A 37 21.83 6.45 -14.59
N ILE A 38 21.74 5.20 -14.15
CA ILE A 38 22.52 4.67 -13.02
C ILE A 38 23.90 4.29 -13.56
N GLU A 39 24.96 4.91 -13.07
CA GLU A 39 26.34 4.65 -13.50
C GLU A 39 27.34 5.14 -12.43
N ASN A 40 28.58 4.64 -12.50
CA ASN A 40 29.67 4.98 -11.58
C ASN A 40 29.38 4.58 -10.13
N LEU A 41 28.71 3.44 -9.92
CA LEU A 41 28.45 2.85 -8.60
C LEU A 41 29.23 1.55 -8.38
N GLU A 42 29.98 1.08 -9.38
CA GLU A 42 30.65 -0.22 -9.39
C GLU A 42 31.65 -0.42 -8.24
N HIS A 43 32.21 0.68 -7.71
CA HIS A 43 33.15 0.67 -6.60
C HIS A 43 32.49 0.75 -5.22
N ASN A 44 31.18 1.05 -5.14
CA ASN A 44 30.45 1.21 -3.89
C ASN A 44 29.89 -0.11 -3.35
N VAL A 45 30.69 -1.17 -3.41
CA VAL A 45 30.26 -2.56 -3.13
C VAL A 45 29.76 -2.80 -1.70
N LEU A 46 30.03 -1.88 -0.77
CA LEU A 46 29.57 -1.95 0.62
C LEU A 46 28.20 -1.27 0.86
N LEU A 47 27.54 -0.84 -0.22
CA LEU A 47 26.22 -0.22 -0.14
C LEU A 47 25.16 -1.21 0.35
N THR A 48 24.46 -0.82 1.40
CA THR A 48 23.26 -1.50 1.92
C THR A 48 21.97 -0.74 1.60
N GLU A 49 22.05 0.57 1.33
CA GLU A 49 20.90 1.40 0.99
C GLU A 49 21.22 2.38 -0.15
N LEU A 50 20.39 2.37 -1.19
CA LEU A 50 20.48 3.28 -2.33
C LEU A 50 19.13 3.95 -2.56
N ASP A 51 19.11 5.26 -2.38
CA ASP A 51 17.93 6.10 -2.57
C ASP A 51 18.10 7.01 -3.79
N LEU A 52 17.33 6.71 -4.83
CA LEU A 52 17.27 7.41 -6.12
C LEU A 52 15.90 8.05 -6.35
N TYR A 53 15.16 8.35 -5.27
CA TYR A 53 13.84 8.96 -5.32
C TYR A 53 13.82 10.27 -6.13
N ASP A 54 12.78 10.48 -6.95
CA ASP A 54 12.55 11.71 -7.72
C ASP A 54 13.74 12.08 -8.61
N ASN A 55 13.94 11.24 -9.62
CA ASN A 55 14.94 11.37 -10.66
C ASN A 55 14.28 11.11 -12.03
N GLN A 56 15.09 10.98 -13.08
CA GLN A 56 14.62 10.75 -14.45
C GLN A 56 15.07 9.39 -15.00
N ILE A 57 15.32 8.42 -14.13
CA ILE A 57 15.84 7.10 -14.49
C ILE A 57 14.79 6.36 -15.31
N THR A 58 15.20 5.83 -16.45
CA THR A 58 14.32 5.07 -17.36
C THR A 58 14.57 3.57 -17.35
N LYS A 59 15.76 3.16 -16.88
CA LYS A 59 16.24 1.78 -16.88
C LYS A 59 17.04 1.50 -15.61
N ILE A 60 16.82 0.32 -15.04
CA ILE A 60 17.59 -0.20 -13.92
C ILE A 60 18.80 -0.93 -14.52
N GLU A 61 20.00 -0.46 -14.23
CA GLU A 61 21.24 -1.02 -14.76
C GLU A 61 22.43 -0.65 -13.87
N ASN A 62 23.55 -1.35 -14.03
CA ASN A 62 24.81 -1.09 -13.32
C ASN A 62 24.69 -1.17 -11.78
N LEU A 63 23.82 -2.05 -11.29
CA LEU A 63 23.68 -2.39 -9.88
C LEU A 63 24.31 -3.75 -9.53
N ASP A 64 24.86 -4.46 -10.52
CA ASP A 64 25.27 -5.85 -10.41
C ASP A 64 26.34 -6.11 -9.33
N THR A 65 27.17 -5.11 -9.02
CA THR A 65 28.21 -5.19 -7.98
C THR A 65 27.72 -4.87 -6.57
N LEU A 66 26.50 -4.32 -6.41
CA LEU A 66 25.94 -3.90 -5.12
C LEU A 66 25.28 -5.06 -4.37
N VAL A 67 25.97 -6.19 -4.26
CA VAL A 67 25.42 -7.46 -3.77
C VAL A 67 24.97 -7.44 -2.30
N ASP A 68 25.42 -6.43 -1.53
CA ASP A 68 25.05 -6.22 -0.13
C ASP A 68 23.85 -5.28 0.05
N LEU A 69 23.21 -4.84 -1.04
CA LEU A 69 22.09 -3.91 -1.00
C LEU A 69 20.84 -4.55 -0.35
N GLU A 70 20.35 -3.91 0.71
CA GLU A 70 19.16 -4.32 1.45
C GLU A 70 17.95 -3.43 1.14
N ILE A 71 18.18 -2.16 0.79
CA ILE A 71 17.14 -1.17 0.51
C ILE A 71 17.43 -0.46 -0.81
N LEU A 72 16.46 -0.46 -1.71
CA LEU A 72 16.52 0.26 -2.99
C LEU A 72 15.24 1.08 -3.20
N ASP A 73 15.39 2.41 -3.18
CA ASP A 73 14.30 3.35 -3.50
C ASP A 73 14.48 3.91 -4.92
N LEU A 74 13.58 3.51 -5.82
CA LEU A 74 13.49 3.97 -7.21
C LEU A 74 12.17 4.72 -7.47
N CYS A 75 11.54 5.26 -6.42
CA CYS A 75 10.28 5.98 -6.56
C CYS A 75 10.43 7.25 -7.40
N PHE A 76 9.33 7.70 -8.01
CA PHE A 76 9.25 8.93 -8.81
C PHE A 76 10.32 8.96 -9.91
N ASN A 77 10.38 7.89 -10.71
CA ASN A 77 11.24 7.77 -11.88
C ASN A 77 10.39 7.46 -13.13
N GLN A 78 11.02 7.05 -14.22
CA GLN A 78 10.38 6.78 -15.49
C GLN A 78 10.53 5.32 -15.94
N ILE A 79 10.78 4.42 -15.00
CA ILE A 79 11.06 2.99 -15.23
C ILE A 79 9.82 2.29 -15.78
N ARG A 80 10.01 1.46 -16.80
CA ARG A 80 8.93 0.70 -17.47
C ARG A 80 9.01 -0.79 -17.22
N LYS A 81 10.20 -1.30 -16.96
CA LYS A 81 10.51 -2.72 -16.82
C LYS A 81 11.41 -2.91 -15.61
N ILE A 82 11.13 -3.98 -14.87
CA ILE A 82 11.98 -4.43 -13.76
C ILE A 82 13.03 -5.35 -14.38
N GLU A 83 14.30 -4.99 -14.26
CA GLU A 83 15.46 -5.73 -14.78
C GLU A 83 16.71 -5.28 -14.02
N GLY A 84 17.84 -5.96 -14.17
CA GLY A 84 19.11 -5.50 -13.56
C GLY A 84 19.15 -5.62 -12.04
N LEU A 85 18.33 -6.50 -11.46
CA LEU A 85 18.24 -6.78 -10.02
C LEU A 85 18.75 -8.20 -9.69
N GLU A 86 19.27 -8.95 -10.66
CA GLU A 86 19.55 -10.39 -10.57
C GLU A 86 20.54 -10.74 -9.45
N SER A 87 21.52 -9.88 -9.17
CA SER A 87 22.53 -10.10 -8.14
C SER A 87 22.14 -9.59 -6.74
N LEU A 88 21.02 -8.84 -6.61
CA LEU A 88 20.65 -8.13 -5.39
C LEU A 88 19.85 -8.99 -4.42
N THR A 89 20.30 -10.22 -4.16
CA THR A 89 19.52 -11.25 -3.45
C THR A 89 19.25 -10.92 -1.97
N LYS A 90 19.98 -9.95 -1.40
CA LYS A 90 19.81 -9.47 -0.02
C LYS A 90 18.79 -8.35 0.14
N LEU A 91 18.12 -7.93 -0.95
CA LEU A 91 17.11 -6.89 -0.86
C LEU A 91 15.98 -7.29 0.09
N LYS A 92 15.73 -6.41 1.07
CA LYS A 92 14.64 -6.50 2.04
C LYS A 92 13.52 -5.51 1.71
N LYS A 93 13.84 -4.34 1.15
CA LYS A 93 12.86 -3.31 0.79
C LYS A 93 13.11 -2.77 -0.60
N LEU A 94 12.08 -2.78 -1.43
CA LEU A 94 12.16 -2.34 -2.82
C LEU A 94 10.97 -1.44 -3.17
N TYR A 95 11.27 -0.22 -3.59
CA TYR A 95 10.25 0.81 -3.84
C TYR A 95 10.25 1.28 -5.29
N PHE A 96 9.06 1.24 -5.92
CA PHE A 96 8.82 1.65 -7.30
C PHE A 96 7.65 2.63 -7.45
N VAL A 97 7.26 3.35 -6.39
CA VAL A 97 6.13 4.29 -6.44
C VAL A 97 6.28 5.25 -7.61
N GLN A 98 5.18 5.56 -8.32
CA GLN A 98 5.16 6.57 -9.38
C GLN A 98 6.20 6.28 -10.48
N ASN A 99 6.09 5.10 -11.10
CA ASN A 99 6.83 4.73 -12.30
C ASN A 99 5.85 4.43 -13.46
N LYS A 100 6.33 3.76 -14.52
CA LYS A 100 5.54 3.39 -15.70
C LYS A 100 5.47 1.86 -15.87
N ILE A 101 5.67 1.10 -14.79
CA ILE A 101 5.73 -0.37 -14.79
C ILE A 101 4.34 -0.93 -15.09
N SER A 102 4.24 -1.89 -16.01
CA SER A 102 2.98 -2.52 -16.40
C SER A 102 2.88 -4.01 -16.07
N VAL A 103 4.02 -4.65 -15.82
CA VAL A 103 4.15 -6.09 -15.54
C VAL A 103 5.07 -6.24 -14.34
N ILE A 104 4.68 -7.09 -13.40
CA ILE A 104 5.57 -7.52 -12.31
C ILE A 104 6.40 -8.66 -12.88
N GLU A 105 7.71 -8.49 -12.96
CA GLU A 105 8.63 -9.50 -13.50
C GLU A 105 9.99 -9.34 -12.83
N ASN A 106 10.86 -10.35 -12.94
CA ASN A 106 12.25 -10.29 -12.49
C ASN A 106 12.43 -9.87 -11.01
N VAL A 107 11.49 -10.29 -10.15
CA VAL A 107 11.58 -10.14 -8.69
C VAL A 107 11.64 -11.48 -7.95
N GLY A 108 11.32 -12.59 -8.61
CA GLY A 108 11.13 -13.89 -7.94
C GLY A 108 12.39 -14.46 -7.25
N HIS A 109 13.59 -14.00 -7.63
CA HIS A 109 14.84 -14.39 -6.96
C HIS A 109 15.14 -13.58 -5.68
N LEU A 110 14.39 -12.51 -5.41
CA LEU A 110 14.58 -11.62 -4.25
C LEU A 110 13.88 -12.17 -2.99
N THR A 111 14.20 -13.41 -2.61
CA THR A 111 13.46 -14.18 -1.59
C THR A 111 13.55 -13.64 -0.16
N GLU A 112 14.47 -12.69 0.10
CA GLU A 112 14.60 -11.99 1.38
C GLU A 112 13.71 -10.73 1.49
N LEU A 113 12.98 -10.37 0.41
CA LEU A 113 12.09 -9.22 0.41
C LEU A 113 11.06 -9.30 1.54
N ARG A 114 10.99 -8.21 2.29
CA ARG A 114 10.02 -7.95 3.37
C ARG A 114 8.97 -6.95 2.91
N MET A 115 9.38 -5.92 2.18
CA MET A 115 8.50 -4.87 1.69
C MET A 115 8.68 -4.65 0.19
N LEU A 116 7.57 -4.65 -0.54
CA LEU A 116 7.53 -4.39 -1.97
C LEU A 116 6.41 -3.39 -2.30
N GLU A 117 6.79 -2.28 -2.94
CA GLU A 117 5.90 -1.15 -3.18
C GLU A 117 5.86 -0.76 -4.66
N PHE A 118 4.67 -0.84 -5.27
CA PHE A 118 4.40 -0.58 -6.68
C PHE A 118 3.31 0.49 -6.91
N GLY A 119 3.07 1.35 -5.93
CA GLY A 119 2.05 2.40 -5.96
C GLY A 119 2.14 3.28 -7.20
N SER A 120 1.00 3.71 -7.75
CA SER A 120 0.93 4.63 -8.88
C SER A 120 1.69 4.14 -10.13
N ASN A 121 1.51 2.86 -10.50
CA ASN A 121 2.04 2.28 -11.73
C ASN A 121 0.91 1.95 -12.73
N ARG A 122 1.15 1.01 -13.64
CA ARG A 122 0.22 0.61 -14.71
C ARG A 122 -0.05 -0.90 -14.69
N ILE A 123 0.21 -1.55 -13.56
CA ILE A 123 0.08 -2.99 -13.35
C ILE A 123 -1.40 -3.39 -13.50
N ARG A 124 -1.65 -4.50 -14.18
CA ARG A 124 -3.00 -5.04 -14.41
C ARG A 124 -3.25 -6.38 -13.75
N VAL A 125 -2.18 -7.11 -13.46
CA VAL A 125 -2.20 -8.49 -13.00
C VAL A 125 -1.18 -8.61 -11.86
N ILE A 126 -1.58 -9.27 -10.78
CA ILE A 126 -0.67 -9.70 -9.73
C ILE A 126 -0.11 -11.05 -10.19
N GLU A 127 1.21 -11.13 -10.39
CA GLU A 127 1.90 -12.30 -10.92
C GLU A 127 3.38 -12.25 -10.51
N HIS A 128 4.06 -13.40 -10.57
CA HIS A 128 5.49 -13.52 -10.30
C HIS A 128 5.94 -13.09 -8.89
N LEU A 129 5.05 -13.21 -7.90
CA LEU A 129 5.33 -12.96 -6.49
C LEU A 129 5.40 -14.24 -5.66
N ASP A 130 5.13 -15.40 -6.27
CA ASP A 130 4.87 -16.67 -5.59
C ASP A 130 6.05 -17.17 -4.74
N THR A 131 7.27 -16.80 -5.11
CA THR A 131 8.51 -17.14 -4.38
C THR A 131 8.86 -16.18 -3.25
N LEU A 132 8.17 -15.03 -3.12
CA LEU A 132 8.47 -13.97 -2.14
C LEU A 132 7.84 -14.28 -0.77
N THR A 133 8.05 -15.49 -0.26
CA THR A 133 7.38 -15.96 0.97
C THR A 133 7.79 -15.21 2.23
N SER A 134 8.86 -14.42 2.18
CA SER A 134 9.32 -13.56 3.29
C SER A 134 8.55 -12.24 3.40
N LEU A 135 7.73 -11.90 2.40
CA LEU A 135 7.08 -10.60 2.30
C LEU A 135 6.08 -10.39 3.44
N ASP A 136 6.23 -9.28 4.15
CA ASP A 136 5.30 -8.82 5.19
C ASP A 136 4.40 -7.69 4.69
N SER A 137 4.87 -6.86 3.75
CA SER A 137 4.15 -5.69 3.26
C SER A 137 4.14 -5.60 1.74
N LEU A 138 2.94 -5.58 1.15
CA LEU A 138 2.74 -5.44 -0.30
C LEU A 138 1.81 -4.28 -0.60
N PHE A 139 2.32 -3.33 -1.39
CA PHE A 139 1.58 -2.14 -1.78
C PHE A 139 1.45 -2.05 -3.30
N LEU A 140 0.21 -2.03 -3.77
CA LEU A 140 -0.19 -2.06 -5.18
C LEU A 140 -1.19 -0.95 -5.50
N GLY A 141 -1.23 0.09 -4.67
CA GLY A 141 -2.19 1.18 -4.79
C GLY A 141 -2.11 1.92 -6.13
N LYS A 142 -3.22 2.51 -6.61
CA LYS A 142 -3.27 3.33 -7.83
C LYS A 142 -2.73 2.60 -9.07
N ASN A 143 -3.14 1.35 -9.27
CA ASN A 143 -2.82 0.55 -10.45
C ASN A 143 -4.10 0.30 -11.29
N LYS A 144 -4.11 -0.77 -12.10
CA LYS A 144 -5.23 -1.17 -12.96
C LYS A 144 -5.63 -2.64 -12.72
N ILE A 145 -5.34 -3.16 -11.53
CA ILE A 145 -5.57 -4.55 -11.13
C ILE A 145 -7.07 -4.80 -11.05
N ARG A 146 -7.52 -5.95 -11.59
CA ARG A 146 -8.94 -6.33 -11.64
C ARG A 146 -9.31 -7.47 -10.70
N LEU A 147 -8.33 -8.32 -10.38
CA LEU A 147 -8.52 -9.53 -9.57
C LEU A 147 -7.43 -9.60 -8.51
N LEU A 148 -7.82 -10.04 -7.33
CA LEU A 148 -6.89 -10.54 -6.32
C LEU A 148 -6.57 -11.98 -6.73
N GLN A 149 -5.30 -12.28 -7.00
CA GLN A 149 -4.85 -13.59 -7.48
C GLN A 149 -3.35 -13.74 -7.23
N ASN A 150 -2.86 -14.98 -7.20
CA ASN A 150 -1.44 -15.30 -7.04
C ASN A 150 -0.83 -14.71 -5.74
N LEU A 151 -1.63 -14.70 -4.66
CA LEU A 151 -1.21 -14.23 -3.33
C LEU A 151 -1.09 -15.39 -2.32
N ASP A 152 -1.52 -16.60 -2.68
CA ASP A 152 -1.70 -17.71 -1.74
C ASP A 152 -0.43 -18.16 -1.01
N SER A 153 0.74 -17.95 -1.63
CA SER A 153 2.04 -18.29 -1.02
C SER A 153 2.60 -17.20 -0.10
N LEU A 154 2.01 -15.99 -0.08
CA LEU A 154 2.48 -14.86 0.73
C LEU A 154 1.95 -14.96 2.17
N THR A 155 2.15 -16.12 2.81
CA THR A 155 1.53 -16.44 4.10
C THR A 155 2.03 -15.57 5.27
N ASN A 156 3.16 -14.88 5.11
CA ASN A 156 3.73 -13.96 6.09
C ASN A 156 3.22 -12.51 5.96
N LEU A 157 2.38 -12.23 4.96
CA LEU A 157 1.90 -10.89 4.69
C LEU A 157 1.03 -10.39 5.85
N THR A 158 1.39 -9.23 6.41
CA THR A 158 0.65 -8.52 7.45
C THR A 158 -0.05 -7.28 6.90
N VAL A 159 0.49 -6.67 5.83
CA VAL A 159 -0.09 -5.49 5.18
C VAL A 159 -0.28 -5.73 3.69
N LEU A 160 -1.53 -5.56 3.23
CA LEU A 160 -1.89 -5.58 1.80
C LEU A 160 -2.65 -4.32 1.44
N SER A 161 -2.09 -3.51 0.54
CA SER A 161 -2.76 -2.34 -0.02
C SER A 161 -2.99 -2.50 -1.52
N VAL A 162 -4.26 -2.52 -1.94
CA VAL A 162 -4.69 -2.57 -3.34
C VAL A 162 -5.70 -1.44 -3.63
N GLN A 163 -5.58 -0.33 -2.90
CA GLN A 163 -6.43 0.85 -3.05
C GLN A 163 -6.37 1.47 -4.46
N SER A 164 -7.44 2.14 -4.89
CA SER A 164 -7.51 2.83 -6.19
C SER A 164 -7.18 1.90 -7.38
N ASN A 165 -7.81 0.72 -7.42
CA ASN A 165 -7.69 -0.26 -8.50
C ASN A 165 -9.06 -0.46 -9.19
N ARG A 166 -9.28 -1.63 -9.78
CA ARG A 166 -10.50 -1.98 -10.52
C ARG A 166 -11.07 -3.31 -10.03
N LEU A 167 -10.84 -3.63 -8.75
CA LEU A 167 -11.38 -4.82 -8.11
C LEU A 167 -12.90 -4.71 -8.03
N ILE A 168 -13.59 -5.81 -8.28
CA ILE A 168 -15.07 -5.90 -8.14
C ILE A 168 -15.50 -6.89 -7.05
N LYS A 169 -14.56 -7.70 -6.56
CA LYS A 169 -14.79 -8.73 -5.54
C LYS A 169 -13.59 -8.82 -4.61
N ILE A 170 -13.84 -9.37 -3.43
CA ILE A 170 -12.82 -9.77 -2.46
C ILE A 170 -12.72 -11.29 -2.53
N GLU A 171 -11.62 -11.80 -3.03
CA GLU A 171 -11.41 -13.24 -3.26
C GLU A 171 -9.93 -13.58 -3.17
N ASN A 172 -9.61 -14.88 -3.04
CA ASN A 172 -8.24 -15.39 -3.04
C ASN A 172 -7.34 -14.77 -1.95
N LEU A 173 -7.89 -14.61 -0.73
CA LEU A 173 -7.15 -14.13 0.44
C LEU A 173 -7.00 -15.22 1.53
N ASP A 174 -7.51 -16.44 1.30
CA ASP A 174 -7.56 -17.52 2.30
C ASP A 174 -6.18 -17.92 2.85
N GLY A 175 -5.12 -17.78 2.03
CA GLY A 175 -3.74 -18.06 2.43
C GLY A 175 -3.10 -16.98 3.31
N LEU A 176 -3.67 -15.77 3.36
CA LEU A 176 -3.11 -14.61 4.07
C LEU A 176 -3.52 -14.58 5.54
N VAL A 177 -3.37 -15.71 6.24
CA VAL A 177 -3.85 -15.90 7.63
C VAL A 177 -3.17 -14.99 8.67
N ASN A 178 -2.07 -14.33 8.30
CA ASN A 178 -1.35 -13.37 9.13
C ASN A 178 -1.70 -11.91 8.81
N LEU A 179 -2.66 -11.65 7.90
CA LEU A 179 -2.99 -10.29 7.49
C LEU A 179 -3.64 -9.50 8.63
N GLU A 180 -3.07 -8.33 8.92
CA GLU A 180 -3.51 -7.40 9.96
C GLU A 180 -4.16 -6.17 9.34
N GLN A 181 -3.66 -5.69 8.19
CA GLN A 181 -4.14 -4.49 7.54
C GLN A 181 -4.47 -4.74 6.07
N LEU A 182 -5.72 -4.48 5.70
CA LEU A 182 -6.22 -4.66 4.34
C LEU A 182 -6.84 -3.36 3.82
N TYR A 183 -6.19 -2.77 2.81
CA TYR A 183 -6.64 -1.53 2.18
C TYR A 183 -7.14 -1.77 0.76
N LEU A 184 -8.47 -1.66 0.58
CA LEU A 184 -9.20 -1.90 -0.66
C LEU A 184 -10.04 -0.69 -1.10
N SER A 185 -9.75 0.50 -0.56
CA SER A 185 -10.48 1.72 -0.91
C SER A 185 -10.45 2.06 -2.38
N HIS A 186 -11.46 2.80 -2.85
CA HIS A 186 -11.58 3.27 -4.23
C HIS A 186 -11.49 2.16 -5.27
N ASN A 187 -12.29 1.11 -5.09
CA ASN A 187 -12.49 0.03 -6.05
C ASN A 187 -13.96 -0.01 -6.51
N GLY A 188 -14.38 -1.08 -7.15
CA GLY A 188 -15.75 -1.34 -7.57
C GLY A 188 -16.40 -2.51 -6.83
N ILE A 189 -15.95 -2.82 -5.60
CA ILE A 189 -16.41 -3.97 -4.82
C ILE A 189 -17.88 -3.80 -4.45
N GLU A 190 -18.67 -4.87 -4.58
CA GLU A 190 -20.13 -4.83 -4.37
C GLU A 190 -20.59 -5.59 -3.10
N ALA A 191 -19.76 -6.48 -2.56
CA ALA A 191 -20.06 -7.26 -1.36
C ALA A 191 -18.81 -7.49 -0.50
N ILE A 192 -19.03 -7.66 0.81
CA ILE A 192 -18.01 -8.13 1.73
C ILE A 192 -18.05 -9.67 1.73
N GLU A 193 -16.98 -10.29 1.24
CA GLU A 193 -16.81 -11.74 1.09
C GLU A 193 -15.31 -12.08 1.16
N GLY A 194 -14.95 -13.37 1.27
CA GLY A 194 -13.55 -13.80 1.19
C GLY A 194 -12.65 -13.35 2.34
N LEU A 195 -13.22 -12.98 3.50
CA LEU A 195 -12.49 -12.55 4.70
C LEU A 195 -12.49 -13.62 5.82
N ASP A 196 -13.03 -14.82 5.57
CA ASP A 196 -13.28 -15.84 6.59
C ASP A 196 -12.03 -16.31 7.33
N LYS A 197 -10.86 -16.25 6.69
CA LYS A 197 -9.57 -16.70 7.25
C LYS A 197 -8.74 -15.59 7.89
N LEU A 198 -9.14 -14.33 7.74
CA LEU A 198 -8.35 -13.16 8.15
C LEU A 198 -8.62 -12.77 9.61
N ALA A 199 -8.47 -13.73 10.52
CA ALA A 199 -8.85 -13.55 11.93
C ALA A 199 -8.01 -12.52 12.70
N LYS A 200 -6.85 -12.11 12.15
CA LYS A 200 -5.94 -11.13 12.75
C LYS A 200 -6.16 -9.69 12.27
N LEU A 201 -7.17 -9.47 11.42
CA LEU A 201 -7.37 -8.16 10.80
C LEU A 201 -7.74 -7.11 11.85
N THR A 202 -6.89 -6.09 11.99
CA THR A 202 -7.08 -4.94 12.88
C THR A 202 -7.56 -3.71 12.11
N THR A 203 -7.19 -3.59 10.83
CA THR A 203 -7.63 -2.50 9.95
C THR A 203 -8.22 -3.04 8.66
N LEU A 204 -9.47 -2.65 8.38
CA LEU A 204 -10.14 -2.94 7.12
C LEU A 204 -10.63 -1.63 6.49
N ASP A 205 -10.05 -1.29 5.34
CA ASP A 205 -10.47 -0.15 4.53
C ASP A 205 -11.17 -0.59 3.25
N LEU A 206 -12.47 -0.32 3.19
CA LEU A 206 -13.37 -0.55 2.07
C LEU A 206 -14.01 0.76 1.57
N ALA A 207 -13.44 1.92 1.93
CA ALA A 207 -14.00 3.22 1.57
C ALA A 207 -14.11 3.40 0.04
N GLY A 208 -15.13 4.11 -0.45
CA GLY A 208 -15.25 4.41 -1.88
C GLY A 208 -15.48 3.17 -2.75
N ASN A 209 -16.32 2.24 -2.31
CA ASN A 209 -16.74 1.07 -3.07
C ASN A 209 -18.25 1.16 -3.41
N ARG A 210 -18.88 0.04 -3.77
CA ARG A 210 -20.30 -0.04 -4.17
C ARG A 210 -21.09 -0.98 -3.26
N ILE A 211 -20.61 -1.19 -2.03
CA ILE A 211 -21.15 -2.18 -1.11
C ILE A 211 -22.44 -1.63 -0.48
N SER A 212 -23.54 -2.38 -0.59
CA SER A 212 -24.84 -1.97 -0.06
C SER A 212 -25.20 -2.60 1.29
N ARG A 213 -24.44 -3.61 1.74
CA ARG A 213 -24.71 -4.33 2.98
C ARG A 213 -23.43 -4.53 3.77
N ILE A 214 -23.46 -4.20 5.06
CA ILE A 214 -22.40 -4.60 5.99
C ILE A 214 -22.77 -5.99 6.51
N GLN A 215 -21.99 -6.99 6.13
CA GLN A 215 -22.19 -8.40 6.45
C GLN A 215 -20.84 -9.14 6.41
N ASN A 216 -20.78 -10.36 6.94
CA ASN A 216 -19.57 -11.20 6.90
C ASN A 216 -18.33 -10.55 7.50
N ILE A 217 -18.50 -9.74 8.56
CA ILE A 217 -17.39 -9.15 9.31
C ILE A 217 -17.44 -9.49 10.80
N GLY A 218 -18.54 -10.06 11.30
CA GLY A 218 -18.73 -10.29 12.73
C GLY A 218 -17.69 -11.24 13.36
N HIS A 219 -16.97 -12.04 12.56
CA HIS A 219 -15.89 -12.90 13.01
C HIS A 219 -14.53 -12.20 13.12
N LEU A 220 -14.37 -10.98 12.60
CA LEU A 220 -13.13 -10.20 12.64
C LEU A 220 -12.93 -9.54 14.01
N THR A 221 -12.89 -10.34 15.09
CA THR A 221 -12.95 -9.85 16.47
C THR A 221 -11.77 -8.96 16.89
N GLU A 222 -10.69 -8.98 16.13
CA GLU A 222 -9.50 -8.14 16.32
C GLU A 222 -9.61 -6.76 15.65
N LEU A 223 -10.70 -6.49 14.91
CA LEU A 223 -10.86 -5.24 14.14
C LEU A 223 -10.95 -4.02 15.06
N GLU A 224 -10.06 -3.06 14.84
CA GLU A 224 -9.92 -1.80 15.57
C GLU A 224 -10.39 -0.60 14.74
N GLU A 225 -10.12 -0.63 13.43
CA GLU A 225 -10.47 0.43 12.50
C GLU A 225 -11.23 -0.11 11.28
N PHE A 226 -12.39 0.48 11.00
CA PHE A 226 -13.21 0.14 9.84
C PHE A 226 -13.56 1.37 9.01
N TRP A 227 -12.95 1.46 7.83
CA TRP A 227 -13.18 2.56 6.89
C TRP A 227 -14.17 2.11 5.82
N PHE A 228 -15.36 2.70 5.81
CA PHE A 228 -16.46 2.28 4.97
C PHE A 228 -17.27 3.47 4.41
N ASN A 229 -16.72 4.69 4.50
CA ASN A 229 -17.31 5.87 3.89
C ASN A 229 -17.44 5.73 2.36
N ASP A 230 -18.34 6.50 1.75
CA ASP A 230 -18.56 6.48 0.29
C ASP A 230 -18.94 5.10 -0.25
N ASN A 231 -19.87 4.41 0.42
CA ASN A 231 -20.49 3.17 -0.02
C ASN A 231 -22.02 3.36 -0.20
N LYS A 232 -22.78 2.27 -0.14
CA LYS A 232 -24.23 2.26 -0.40
C LYS A 232 -25.05 1.66 0.74
N VAL A 233 -24.54 1.60 1.97
CA VAL A 233 -25.33 1.05 3.08
C VAL A 233 -26.48 1.99 3.46
N ASP A 234 -27.70 1.47 3.42
CA ASP A 234 -28.95 2.20 3.68
C ASP A 234 -29.73 1.67 4.89
N ASN A 235 -29.31 0.53 5.44
CA ASN A 235 -30.01 -0.17 6.50
C ASN A 235 -29.23 -0.15 7.82
N TRP A 236 -29.89 0.31 8.88
CA TRP A 236 -29.34 0.34 10.25
C TRP A 236 -29.13 -1.05 10.87
N GLN A 237 -29.87 -2.09 10.45
CA GLN A 237 -29.67 -3.46 10.94
C GLN A 237 -28.29 -4.02 10.59
N ASP A 238 -27.63 -3.47 9.57
CA ASP A 238 -26.33 -3.97 9.13
C ASP A 238 -25.23 -3.67 10.17
N LEU A 239 -25.48 -2.69 11.05
CA LEU A 239 -24.58 -2.38 12.16
C LEU A 239 -24.60 -3.45 13.25
N ASP A 240 -25.55 -4.40 13.23
CA ASP A 240 -25.57 -5.52 14.18
C ASP A 240 -24.31 -6.39 14.04
N GLN A 241 -23.66 -6.38 12.88
CA GLN A 241 -22.36 -7.03 12.67
C GLN A 241 -21.26 -6.51 13.61
N PHE A 242 -21.37 -5.27 14.07
CA PHE A 242 -20.38 -4.67 14.96
C PHE A 242 -20.51 -5.13 16.41
N GLN A 243 -21.62 -5.78 16.79
CA GLN A 243 -21.85 -6.18 18.17
C GLN A 243 -20.78 -7.15 18.71
N SER A 244 -20.18 -7.97 17.84
CA SER A 244 -19.07 -8.88 18.19
C SER A 244 -17.69 -8.21 18.16
N LEU A 245 -17.56 -7.04 17.54
CA LEU A 245 -16.28 -6.36 17.30
C LEU A 245 -15.88 -5.48 18.49
N LYS A 246 -15.55 -6.12 19.61
CA LYS A 246 -15.30 -5.44 20.90
C LYS A 246 -14.07 -4.54 20.91
N LYS A 247 -13.16 -4.72 19.96
CA LYS A 247 -11.97 -3.87 19.78
C LYS A 247 -12.19 -2.71 18.82
N LEU A 248 -13.37 -2.59 18.20
CA LEU A 248 -13.62 -1.56 17.20
C LEU A 248 -13.67 -0.18 17.85
N GLU A 249 -12.66 0.65 17.60
CA GLU A 249 -12.51 1.98 18.19
C GLU A 249 -12.86 3.10 17.20
N THR A 250 -12.64 2.86 15.90
CA THR A 250 -12.83 3.86 14.84
C THR A 250 -13.68 3.32 13.70
N VAL A 251 -14.73 4.05 13.34
CA VAL A 251 -15.55 3.78 12.15
C VAL A 251 -15.70 5.03 11.29
N TYR A 252 -15.54 4.86 9.98
CA TYR A 252 -15.94 5.86 8.99
C TYR A 252 -17.12 5.32 8.19
N LEU A 253 -18.29 5.95 8.34
CA LEU A 253 -19.54 5.56 7.65
C LEU A 253 -20.17 6.75 6.90
N GLU A 254 -19.54 7.93 6.92
CA GLU A 254 -20.02 9.11 6.21
C GLU A 254 -20.21 8.86 4.70
N ARG A 255 -21.07 9.67 4.08
CA ARG A 255 -21.39 9.57 2.64
C ARG A 255 -21.96 8.21 2.20
N ASN A 256 -22.51 7.44 3.13
CA ASN A 256 -23.45 6.35 2.84
C ASN A 256 -24.91 6.85 2.90
N PRO A 257 -25.88 6.14 2.30
CA PRO A 257 -27.31 6.49 2.46
C PRO A 257 -27.77 6.64 3.92
N ILE A 258 -27.28 5.83 4.88
CA ILE A 258 -27.59 6.00 6.31
C ILE A 258 -27.12 7.35 6.90
N TRP A 259 -26.13 7.99 6.28
CA TRP A 259 -25.60 9.30 6.67
C TRP A 259 -26.50 10.45 6.21
N GLN A 260 -27.33 10.24 5.19
CA GLN A 260 -28.22 11.26 4.62
C GLN A 260 -29.57 11.32 5.34
N ASP A 261 -30.13 12.52 5.51
CA ASP A 261 -31.47 12.69 6.06
C ASP A 261 -32.51 12.10 5.09
N PRO A 262 -33.36 11.15 5.53
CA PRO A 262 -34.38 10.55 4.67
C PRO A 262 -35.38 11.54 4.07
N SER A 263 -35.55 12.71 4.70
CA SER A 263 -36.45 13.78 4.23
C SER A 263 -35.75 14.79 3.31
N ASP A 264 -34.42 14.89 3.37
CA ASP A 264 -33.61 15.81 2.56
C ASP A 264 -32.18 15.24 2.37
N PRO A 265 -31.91 14.52 1.26
CA PRO A 265 -30.62 13.88 1.03
C PRO A 265 -29.42 14.84 0.95
N THR A 266 -29.65 16.16 0.89
CA THR A 266 -28.60 17.18 0.93
C THR A 266 -28.11 17.46 2.36
N LYS A 267 -28.84 16.99 3.37
CA LYS A 267 -28.53 17.14 4.80
C LYS A 267 -28.04 15.83 5.41
N VAL A 268 -27.28 15.96 6.49
CA VAL A 268 -26.88 14.84 7.33
C VAL A 268 -28.05 14.40 8.19
N ASN A 269 -28.26 13.09 8.31
CA ASN A 269 -29.27 12.52 9.19
C ASN A 269 -28.99 12.94 10.65
N PRO A 270 -29.91 13.66 11.32
CA PRO A 270 -29.67 14.20 12.66
C PRO A 270 -29.47 13.10 13.72
N ASN A 271 -29.91 11.88 13.45
CA ASN A 271 -29.76 10.73 14.34
C ASN A 271 -28.55 9.85 14.02
N TYR A 272 -27.79 10.16 12.95
CA TYR A 272 -26.72 9.29 12.44
C TYR A 272 -25.71 8.90 13.53
N ARG A 273 -25.07 9.90 14.16
CA ARG A 273 -24.08 9.65 15.22
C ARG A 273 -24.67 8.92 16.41
N ARG A 274 -25.87 9.33 16.86
CA ARG A 274 -26.54 8.71 18.01
C ARG A 274 -26.84 7.24 17.76
N LYS A 275 -27.30 6.88 16.56
CA LYS A 275 -27.58 5.48 16.20
C LYS A 275 -26.31 4.64 16.14
N ILE A 276 -25.20 5.18 15.60
CA ILE A 276 -23.91 4.47 15.62
C ILE A 276 -23.43 4.24 17.06
N MET A 277 -23.48 5.25 17.92
CA MET A 277 -23.09 5.10 19.34
C MET A 277 -24.00 4.13 20.10
N LEU A 278 -25.27 3.98 19.73
CA LEU A 278 -26.15 2.97 20.31
C LEU A 278 -25.80 1.55 19.82
N ALA A 279 -25.41 1.41 18.55
CA ALA A 279 -24.99 0.13 17.98
C ALA A 279 -23.59 -0.30 18.47
N ILE A 280 -22.69 0.66 18.72
CA ILE A 280 -21.31 0.43 19.13
C ILE A 280 -21.01 1.28 20.39
N PRO A 281 -21.45 0.89 21.59
CA PRO A 281 -21.32 1.73 22.79
C PRO A 281 -19.88 2.05 23.23
N TRP A 282 -18.90 1.28 22.75
CA TRP A 282 -17.47 1.46 23.05
C TRP A 282 -16.71 2.25 21.99
N ILE A 283 -17.37 2.73 20.93
CA ILE A 283 -16.71 3.45 19.84
C ILE A 283 -16.07 4.75 20.33
N LYS A 284 -14.80 4.98 19.97
CA LYS A 284 -14.05 6.19 20.35
C LYS A 284 -14.11 7.28 19.30
N GLN A 285 -14.19 6.91 18.02
CA GLN A 285 -14.23 7.86 16.91
C GLN A 285 -15.26 7.43 15.84
N ILE A 286 -16.07 8.40 15.42
CA ILE A 286 -17.00 8.24 14.28
C ILE A 286 -16.66 9.31 13.26
N ASP A 287 -16.28 8.88 12.07
CA ASP A 287 -15.74 9.70 10.99
C ASP A 287 -14.57 10.57 11.49
N ALA A 288 -14.49 11.84 11.11
CA ALA A 288 -13.45 12.77 11.57
C ALA A 288 -13.71 13.36 12.98
N THR A 289 -14.58 12.75 13.81
CA THR A 289 -14.99 13.35 15.10
C THR A 289 -15.04 12.32 16.23
N TYR A 290 -14.26 12.57 17.29
CA TYR A 290 -14.26 11.79 18.52
C TYR A 290 -15.63 11.77 19.22
N CYS A 291 -15.94 10.63 19.83
CA CYS A 291 -17.06 10.47 20.75
C CYS A 291 -16.65 11.03 22.12
N LYS A 292 -17.57 11.79 22.75
CA LYS A 292 -17.40 12.29 24.11
C LYS A 292 -17.95 11.30 25.12
#